data_AF-A0A7C7LKG2-F1
#
_entry.id   AF-A0A7C7LKG2-F1
#
_cell.length_a   1.000
_cell.length_b   1.000
_cell.length_c   1.000
_cell.angle_alpha   90.00
_cell.angle_beta   90.00
_cell.angle_gamma   90.00
#
_symmetry.space_group_name_H-M   'P 1'
#
loop_
_entity.id
_entity.type
_entity.pdbx_description
1 polymer ?
#
loop_
_entity_poly.entity_id
_entity_poly.type
_entity_poly.pdbx_seq_one_letter_code
_entity_poly.pdbx_strand_id
1 'polypeptide(L)'
;MNDRCLETYLQEIDEVKLLNAEQEVELGRKVKAGDNEAREHMIRANLRLVVSVAKRFKGRGLTLSDLIAEGNIGLLKGVEKFDPESGFRFSTYATWWIKQTIRRALINSVKTIRIPSYMVEMLSKWRRTTTELEAQLGHMPLPEEIAAHMEISKKNIKVVQQTIHDQEIAPQLGSDGISGVC
;
A
#
# COMPACT_ATOMS: atom_id res chain seq x y z
N MET A 1 -3.58 9.93 -21.88
CA MET A 1 -3.21 11.29 -21.41
C MET A 1 -2.42 11.31 -20.08
N ASN A 2 -2.28 10.20 -19.33
CA ASN A 2 -1.62 10.19 -18.01
C ASN A 2 -0.08 10.07 -17.99
N ASP A 3 0.58 9.68 -19.09
CA ASP A 3 2.01 9.31 -19.02
C ASP A 3 2.98 10.50 -19.00
N ARG A 4 2.67 11.61 -19.68
CA ARG A 4 3.59 12.75 -19.81
C ARG A 4 3.90 13.44 -18.47
N CYS A 5 2.93 13.51 -17.56
CA CYS A 5 3.13 14.08 -16.22
C CYS A 5 4.01 13.18 -15.35
N LEU A 6 3.83 11.87 -15.44
CA LEU A 6 4.65 10.91 -14.71
C LEU A 6 6.10 10.88 -15.24
N GLU A 7 6.29 11.00 -16.55
CA GLU A 7 7.63 11.08 -17.16
C GLU A 7 8.41 12.29 -16.68
N THR A 8 7.81 13.49 -16.68
CA THR A 8 8.46 14.70 -16.14
C THR A 8 8.84 14.53 -14.68
N TYR A 9 7.94 13.98 -13.86
CA TYR A 9 8.25 13.69 -12.45
C TYR A 9 9.44 12.73 -12.30
N LEU A 10 9.49 11.65 -13.10
CA LEU A 10 10.60 10.68 -13.03
C LEU A 10 11.94 11.30 -13.44
N GLN A 11 11.94 12.25 -14.37
CA GLN A 11 13.15 13.00 -14.75
C GLN A 11 13.63 13.89 -13.59
N GLU A 12 12.72 14.66 -12.98
CA GLU A 12 13.05 15.58 -11.88
C GLU A 12 13.66 14.85 -10.66
N ILE A 13 13.15 13.66 -10.32
CA ILE A 13 13.68 12.91 -9.16
C ILE A 13 15.05 12.27 -9.42
N ASP A 14 15.44 12.08 -10.69
CA ASP A 14 16.73 11.50 -11.05
C ASP A 14 17.86 12.54 -11.02
N GLU A 15 17.54 13.84 -11.08
CA GLU A 15 18.53 14.94 -10.97
C GLU A 15 19.13 15.06 -9.56
N VAL A 16 18.41 14.61 -8.53
CA VAL A 16 18.85 14.73 -7.14
C VAL A 16 19.83 13.62 -6.79
N LYS A 17 21.00 13.99 -6.28
CA LYS A 17 22.05 13.05 -5.86
C LYS A 17 21.59 12.20 -4.67
N LEU A 18 21.98 10.93 -4.68
CA LEU A 18 21.76 10.01 -3.56
C LEU A 18 22.64 10.41 -2.38
N LEU A 19 22.09 10.23 -1.18
CA LEU A 19 22.82 10.47 0.07
C LEU A 19 23.68 9.27 0.43
N ASN A 20 24.88 9.54 0.95
CA ASN A 20 25.68 8.56 1.65
C ASN A 20 25.23 8.43 3.12
N ALA A 21 25.78 7.46 3.85
CA ALA A 21 25.37 7.20 5.23
C ALA A 21 25.66 8.38 6.19
N GLU A 22 26.78 9.08 6.02
CA GLU A 22 27.13 10.24 6.85
C GLU A 22 26.17 11.42 6.61
N GLN A 23 25.81 11.65 5.34
CA GLN A 23 24.84 12.66 4.94
C GLN A 23 23.44 12.35 5.46
N GLU A 24 23.02 11.08 5.47
CA GLU A 24 21.74 10.65 6.06
C GLU A 24 21.66 11.01 7.54
N VAL A 25 22.75 10.79 8.29
CA VAL A 25 22.84 11.10 9.71
C VAL A 25 22.82 12.62 9.93
N GLU A 26 23.64 13.36 9.19
CA GLU A 26 23.73 14.82 9.32
C GLU A 26 22.40 15.51 9.00
N LEU A 27 21.78 15.15 7.87
CA LEU A 27 20.46 15.67 7.52
C LEU A 27 19.41 15.23 8.54
N GLY A 28 19.44 13.97 9.01
CA GLY A 28 18.53 13.48 10.03
C GLY A 28 18.58 14.28 11.35
N ARG A 29 19.77 14.71 11.77
CA ARG A 29 19.94 15.58 12.95
C ARG A 29 19.32 16.96 12.73
N LYS A 30 19.57 17.57 11.56
CA LYS A 30 18.98 18.87 11.20
C LYS A 30 17.46 18.80 11.11
N VAL A 31 16.92 17.73 10.53
CA VAL A 31 15.48 17.49 10.48
C VAL A 31 14.88 17.40 11.88
N LYS A 32 15.52 16.69 12.80
CA LYS A 32 15.11 16.65 14.22
C LYS A 32 15.17 18.02 14.90
N ALA A 33 16.11 18.87 14.50
CA ALA A 33 16.21 20.25 14.98
C ALA A 33 15.18 21.22 14.35
N GLY A 34 14.34 20.74 13.42
CA GLY A 34 13.29 21.55 12.77
C GLY A 34 13.74 22.27 11.50
N ASP A 35 14.86 21.88 10.91
CA ASP A 35 15.34 22.44 9.64
C ASP A 35 14.49 21.93 8.46
N ASN A 36 13.71 22.84 7.88
CA ASN A 36 12.84 22.55 6.75
C ASN A 36 13.61 22.29 5.44
N GLU A 37 14.75 22.95 5.22
CA GLU A 37 15.56 22.72 4.03
C GLU A 37 16.21 21.34 4.07
N ALA A 38 16.74 20.95 5.24
CA ALA A 38 17.26 19.61 5.44
C ALA A 38 16.17 18.54 5.24
N ARG A 39 14.95 18.81 5.72
CA ARG A 39 13.79 17.92 5.51
C ARG A 39 13.45 17.76 4.04
N GLU A 40 13.35 18.86 3.30
CA GLU A 40 13.08 18.82 1.87
C GLU A 40 14.18 18.08 1.11
N HIS A 41 15.45 18.37 1.42
CA HIS A 41 16.59 17.71 0.80
C HIS A 41 16.55 16.20 1.04
N MET A 42 16.30 15.78 2.29
CA MET A 42 16.22 14.37 2.66
C MET A 42 15.06 13.65 1.96
N ILE A 43 13.91 14.31 1.78
CA ILE A 43 12.78 13.77 1.01
C ILE A 43 13.17 13.60 -0.45
N ARG A 44 13.66 14.67 -1.10
CA ARG A 44 13.97 14.70 -2.54
C ARG A 44 14.99 13.64 -2.93
N ALA A 45 16.05 13.47 -2.13
CA ALA A 45 17.08 12.47 -2.39
C ALA A 45 16.58 11.01 -2.29
N ASN A 46 15.42 10.78 -1.67
CA ASN A 46 14.83 9.45 -1.45
C ASN A 46 13.57 9.17 -2.29
N LEU A 47 13.15 10.06 -3.18
CA LEU A 47 11.97 9.83 -4.04
C LEU A 47 12.13 8.60 -4.95
N ARG A 48 13.36 8.32 -5.40
CA ARG A 48 13.69 7.13 -6.21
C ARG A 48 13.39 5.81 -5.48
N LEU A 49 13.59 5.80 -4.15
CA LEU A 49 13.22 4.65 -3.30
C LEU A 49 11.71 4.39 -3.38
N VAL A 50 10.89 5.45 -3.30
CA VAL A 50 9.42 5.33 -3.36
C VAL A 50 8.99 4.67 -4.66
N VAL A 51 9.50 5.14 -5.80
CA VAL A 51 9.21 4.56 -7.11
C VAL A 51 9.58 3.08 -7.17
N SER A 52 10.77 2.70 -6.67
CA SER A 52 11.21 1.31 -6.64
C SER A 52 10.31 0.41 -5.80
N VAL A 53 9.79 0.93 -4.67
CA VAL A 53 8.88 0.20 -3.79
C VAL A 53 7.50 0.09 -4.44
N ALA A 54 6.97 1.18 -4.99
CA ALA A 54 5.65 1.27 -5.61
C ALA A 54 5.51 0.36 -6.84
N LYS A 55 6.58 0.20 -7.65
CA LYS A 55 6.59 -0.72 -8.80
C LYS A 55 6.19 -2.16 -8.43
N ARG A 56 6.48 -2.62 -7.20
CA ARG A 56 6.09 -3.96 -6.71
C ARG A 56 4.60 -4.13 -6.40
N PHE A 57 3.84 -3.05 -6.36
CA PHE A 57 2.40 -3.03 -6.08
C PHE A 57 1.53 -2.77 -7.31
N LYS A 58 2.12 -2.67 -8.52
CA LYS A 58 1.38 -2.51 -9.78
C LYS A 58 0.40 -3.69 -9.99
N GLY A 59 -0.69 -3.41 -10.70
CA GLY A 59 -1.71 -4.41 -11.03
C GLY A 59 -2.67 -4.77 -9.89
N ARG A 60 -2.67 -3.99 -8.78
CA ARG A 60 -3.53 -4.23 -7.61
C ARG A 60 -4.70 -3.25 -7.47
N GLY A 61 -5.07 -2.58 -8.55
CA GLY A 61 -6.24 -1.68 -8.64
C GLY A 61 -5.93 -0.18 -8.61
N LEU A 62 -4.74 0.24 -8.16
CA LEU A 62 -4.29 1.63 -8.27
C LEU A 62 -3.30 1.81 -9.43
N THR A 63 -3.30 3.01 -10.04
CA THR A 63 -2.30 3.35 -11.06
C THR A 63 -0.92 3.51 -10.42
N LEU A 64 0.16 3.47 -11.21
CA LEU A 64 1.50 3.68 -10.68
C LEU A 64 1.67 5.07 -10.07
N SER A 65 1.05 6.09 -10.66
CA SER A 65 1.07 7.47 -10.14
C SER A 65 0.44 7.53 -8.75
N ASP A 66 -0.72 6.90 -8.55
CA ASP A 66 -1.41 6.86 -7.25
C ASP A 66 -0.57 6.12 -6.20
N LEU A 67 0.05 4.99 -6.58
CA LEU A 67 0.94 4.23 -5.70
C LEU A 67 2.17 5.06 -5.28
N ILE A 68 2.72 5.86 -6.20
CA ILE A 68 3.85 6.76 -5.91
C ILE A 68 3.39 7.87 -4.98
N ALA A 69 2.24 8.51 -5.23
CA ALA A 69 1.71 9.57 -4.38
C ALA A 69 1.50 9.09 -2.93
N GLU A 70 0.88 7.92 -2.75
CA GLU A 70 0.68 7.29 -1.43
C GLU A 70 2.00 6.86 -0.78
N GLY A 71 2.95 6.40 -1.59
CA GLY A 71 4.30 6.11 -1.16
C GLY A 71 5.06 7.35 -0.66
N ASN A 72 4.88 8.50 -1.32
CA ASN A 72 5.48 9.76 -0.93
C ASN A 72 4.94 10.22 0.44
N ILE A 73 3.65 10.05 0.71
CA ILE A 73 3.07 10.27 2.05
C ILE A 73 3.74 9.38 3.11
N GLY A 74 4.07 8.14 2.75
CA GLY A 74 4.84 7.22 3.61
C GLY A 74 6.27 7.70 3.84
N LEU A 75 6.95 8.17 2.79
CA LEU A 75 8.29 8.72 2.89
C LEU A 75 8.34 9.94 3.81
N LEU A 76 7.40 10.88 3.69
CA LEU A 76 7.31 12.06 4.57
C LEU A 76 7.25 11.64 6.05
N LYS A 77 6.38 10.68 6.38
CA LYS A 77 6.29 10.12 7.74
C LYS A 77 7.57 9.43 8.18
N GLY A 78 8.25 8.75 7.25
CA GLY A 78 9.55 8.13 7.49
C GLY A 78 10.61 9.16 7.86
N VAL A 79 10.68 10.28 7.14
CA VAL A 79 11.62 11.38 7.42
C VAL A 79 11.34 12.01 8.78
N GLU A 80 10.07 12.32 9.08
CA GLU A 80 9.67 12.96 10.34
C GLU A 80 9.99 12.11 11.58
N LYS A 81 9.96 10.78 11.43
CA LYS A 81 10.15 9.83 12.54
C LYS A 81 11.49 9.12 12.50
N PHE A 82 12.40 9.52 11.62
CA PHE A 82 13.69 8.86 11.50
C PHE A 82 14.59 9.20 12.69
N ASP A 83 15.29 8.19 13.20
CA ASP A 83 16.30 8.39 14.22
C ASP A 83 17.71 8.20 13.64
N PRO A 84 18.49 9.28 13.47
CA PRO A 84 19.84 9.20 12.92
C PRO A 84 20.83 8.45 13.84
N GLU A 85 20.54 8.35 15.14
CA GLU A 85 21.43 7.68 16.09
C GLU A 85 21.19 6.16 16.20
N SER A 86 20.18 5.64 15.48
CA SER A 86 19.81 4.21 15.53
C SER A 86 20.81 3.26 14.84
N GLY A 87 21.76 3.79 14.08
CA GLY A 87 22.77 3.01 13.35
C GLY A 87 22.25 2.27 12.10
N PHE A 88 20.97 2.43 11.75
CA PHE A 88 20.38 1.83 10.55
C PHE A 88 20.29 2.84 9.40
N ARG A 89 20.45 2.36 8.16
CA ARG A 89 20.26 3.17 6.94
C ARG A 89 18.83 3.68 6.86
N PHE A 90 18.66 4.93 6.44
CA PHE A 90 17.34 5.56 6.31
C PHE A 90 16.41 4.76 5.39
N SER A 91 16.94 4.22 4.28
CA SER A 91 16.19 3.43 3.31
C SER A 91 15.50 2.20 3.93
N THR A 92 16.12 1.58 4.94
CA THR A 92 15.56 0.43 5.67
C THR A 92 14.30 0.84 6.42
N TYR A 93 14.37 1.95 7.15
CA TYR A 93 13.26 2.49 7.92
C TYR A 93 12.14 3.04 7.01
N ALA A 94 12.49 3.84 6.01
CA ALA A 94 11.56 4.44 5.08
C ALA A 94 10.75 3.39 4.30
N THR A 95 11.38 2.27 3.94
CA THR A 95 10.70 1.18 3.22
C THR A 95 9.48 0.65 3.96
N TRP A 96 9.52 0.57 5.30
CA TRP A 96 8.37 0.13 6.10
C TRP A 96 7.21 1.12 5.96
N TRP A 97 7.47 2.42 6.15
CA TRP A 97 6.47 3.48 6.05
C TRP A 97 5.85 3.57 4.66
N ILE A 98 6.66 3.50 3.61
CA ILE A 98 6.21 3.51 2.20
C ILE A 98 5.29 2.31 1.94
N LYS A 99 5.69 1.10 2.33
CA LYS A 99 4.85 -0.10 2.15
C LYS A 99 3.56 0.01 2.96
N GLN A 100 3.60 0.59 4.16
CA GLN A 100 2.45 0.71 5.03
C GLN A 100 1.39 1.65 4.44
N THR A 101 1.79 2.83 3.96
CA THR A 101 0.84 3.77 3.34
C THR A 101 0.28 3.24 2.04
N ILE A 102 1.10 2.65 1.18
CA ILE A 102 0.63 2.01 -0.06
C ILE A 102 -0.40 0.90 0.24
N ARG A 103 -0.11 0.00 1.19
CA ARG A 103 -1.07 -1.06 1.58
C ARG A 103 -2.37 -0.48 2.12
N ARG A 104 -2.28 0.56 2.96
CA ARG A 104 -3.46 1.25 3.50
C ARG A 104 -4.29 1.89 2.38
N ALA A 105 -3.66 2.53 1.40
CA ALA A 105 -4.34 3.11 0.25
C ALA A 105 -5.03 2.05 -0.59
N LEU A 106 -4.36 0.92 -0.87
CA LEU A 106 -4.96 -0.21 -1.58
C LEU A 106 -6.22 -0.73 -0.87
N ILE A 107 -6.17 -0.89 0.45
CA ILE A 107 -7.32 -1.32 1.25
C ILE A 107 -8.48 -0.32 1.17
N ASN A 108 -8.17 0.98 1.14
CA ASN A 108 -9.18 2.04 1.20
C ASN A 108 -9.80 2.38 -0.16
N SER A 109 -9.05 2.24 -1.25
CA SER A 109 -9.37 2.85 -2.54
C SER A 109 -9.67 1.85 -3.67
N VAL A 110 -9.25 0.58 -3.55
CA VAL A 110 -9.40 -0.41 -4.64
C VAL A 110 -10.82 -0.96 -4.74
N LYS A 111 -11.60 -0.91 -3.67
CA LYS A 111 -12.97 -1.45 -3.63
C LYS A 111 -13.96 -0.30 -3.75
N THR A 112 -14.93 -0.44 -4.65
CA THR A 112 -16.05 0.51 -4.83
C THR A 112 -16.77 0.80 -3.52
N ILE A 113 -16.93 -0.24 -2.69
CA ILE A 113 -17.46 -0.14 -1.34
C ILE A 113 -16.29 -0.15 -0.35
N ARG A 114 -16.17 0.90 0.45
CA ARG A 114 -15.15 1.01 1.49
C ARG A 114 -15.41 0.00 2.60
N ILE A 115 -14.50 -0.95 2.74
CA ILE A 115 -14.54 -1.97 3.79
C ILE A 115 -13.54 -1.60 4.90
N PRO A 116 -13.92 -1.65 6.19
CA PRO A 116 -12.99 -1.41 7.30
C PRO A 116 -11.78 -2.35 7.27
N SER A 117 -10.63 -1.88 7.77
CA SER A 117 -9.38 -2.66 7.76
C SER A 117 -9.48 -4.00 8.48
N TYR A 118 -10.20 -4.07 9.60
CA TYR A 118 -10.40 -5.31 10.36
C TYR A 118 -11.18 -6.36 9.56
N MET A 119 -12.14 -5.93 8.73
CA MET A 119 -12.88 -6.81 7.83
C MET A 119 -12.00 -7.35 6.71
N VAL A 120 -11.11 -6.52 6.15
CA VAL A 120 -10.16 -6.97 5.11
C VAL A 120 -9.16 -8.00 5.67
N GLU A 121 -8.69 -7.80 6.90
CA GLU A 121 -7.85 -8.78 7.58
C GLU A 121 -8.61 -10.09 7.82
N MET A 122 -9.86 -10.00 8.30
CA MET A 122 -10.72 -11.17 8.51
C MET A 122 -10.97 -11.93 7.21
N LEU A 123 -11.26 -11.25 6.10
CA LEU A 123 -11.42 -11.86 4.77
C LEU A 123 -10.13 -12.52 4.27
N SER A 124 -8.97 -11.90 4.54
CA SER A 124 -7.67 -12.47 4.16
C SER A 124 -7.36 -13.74 4.95
N LYS A 125 -7.67 -13.75 6.26
CA LYS A 125 -7.58 -14.94 7.10
C LYS A 125 -8.55 -16.02 6.63
N TRP A 126 -9.81 -15.66 6.38
CA TRP A 126 -10.83 -16.57 5.83
C TRP A 126 -10.32 -17.27 4.57
N ARG A 127 -9.83 -16.54 3.57
CA ARG A 127 -9.30 -17.12 2.33
C ARG A 127 -8.12 -18.07 2.56
N ARG A 128 -7.20 -17.74 3.47
CA ARG A 128 -6.06 -18.60 3.82
C ARG A 128 -6.54 -19.88 4.49
N THR A 129 -7.39 -19.77 5.50
CA THR A 129 -7.97 -20.93 6.20
C THR A 129 -8.78 -21.80 5.25
N THR A 130 -9.54 -21.22 4.32
CA THR A 130 -10.22 -21.99 3.26
C THR A 130 -9.22 -22.80 2.44
N THR A 131 -8.13 -22.17 1.97
CA THR A 131 -7.10 -22.87 1.17
C THR A 131 -6.39 -23.96 1.97
N GLU A 132 -6.10 -23.72 3.25
CA GLU A 132 -5.46 -24.68 4.15
C GLU A 132 -6.37 -25.89 4.43
N LEU A 133 -7.67 -25.65 4.68
CA LEU A 133 -8.66 -26.70 4.91
C LEU A 133 -8.95 -27.49 3.63
N GLU A 134 -9.02 -26.84 2.47
CA GLU A 134 -9.14 -27.52 1.17
C GLU A 134 -7.99 -28.51 0.96
N ALA A 135 -6.76 -28.10 1.29
CA ALA A 135 -5.59 -28.96 1.18
C ALA A 135 -5.61 -30.15 2.16
N GLN A 136 -6.20 -29.97 3.35
CA GLN A 136 -6.29 -31.02 4.38
C GLN A 136 -7.45 -32.00 4.14
N LEU A 137 -8.61 -31.50 3.74
CA LEU A 137 -9.85 -32.27 3.60
C LEU A 137 -10.00 -32.89 2.20
N GLY A 138 -9.29 -32.36 1.20
CA GLY A 138 -9.40 -32.81 -0.20
C GLY A 138 -10.70 -32.41 -0.89
N HIS A 139 -11.52 -31.57 -0.25
CA HIS A 139 -12.74 -30.98 -0.79
C HIS A 139 -12.93 -29.56 -0.28
N MET A 140 -13.87 -28.81 -0.89
CA MET A 140 -14.20 -27.46 -0.44
C MET A 140 -14.82 -27.51 0.98
N PRO A 141 -14.27 -26.79 1.97
CA PRO A 141 -14.77 -26.77 3.34
C PRO A 141 -16.05 -25.96 3.45
N LEU A 142 -16.93 -26.37 4.37
CA LEU A 142 -18.14 -25.64 4.69
C LEU A 142 -17.80 -24.33 5.41
N PRO A 143 -18.59 -23.25 5.24
CA PRO A 143 -18.41 -21.99 5.95
C PRO A 143 -18.37 -22.15 7.47
N GLU A 144 -19.10 -23.13 8.01
CA GLU A 144 -19.13 -23.43 9.44
C GLU A 144 -17.80 -24.06 9.92
N GLU A 145 -17.16 -24.89 9.10
CA GLU A 145 -15.86 -25.50 9.39
C GLU A 145 -14.75 -24.46 9.38
N ILE A 146 -14.78 -23.54 8.41
CA ILE A 146 -13.84 -22.40 8.35
C ILE A 146 -14.01 -21.53 9.60
N ALA A 147 -15.26 -21.25 9.99
CA ALA A 147 -15.56 -20.42 11.15
C ALA A 147 -15.14 -21.07 12.47
N ALA A 148 -15.32 -22.39 12.60
CA ALA A 148 -14.85 -23.16 13.75
C ALA A 148 -13.31 -23.11 13.85
N HIS A 149 -12.61 -23.29 12.73
CA HIS A 149 -11.15 -23.22 12.69
C HIS A 149 -10.61 -21.79 12.93
N MET A 150 -11.38 -20.76 12.60
CA MET A 150 -11.04 -19.36 12.87
C MET A 150 -11.50 -18.86 14.25
N GLU A 151 -12.19 -19.69 15.04
CA GLU A 151 -12.78 -19.35 16.35
C GLU A 151 -13.71 -18.12 16.32
N ILE A 152 -14.46 -17.93 15.23
CA ILE A 152 -15.36 -16.78 15.05
C ILE A 152 -16.83 -17.14 15.27
N SER A 153 -17.58 -16.20 15.85
CA SER A 153 -19.02 -16.39 16.13
C SER A 153 -19.85 -16.56 14.84
N LYS A 154 -20.96 -17.31 14.93
CA LYS A 154 -21.92 -17.50 13.81
C LYS A 154 -22.45 -16.18 13.22
N LYS A 155 -22.51 -15.12 14.04
CA LYS A 155 -22.91 -13.77 13.58
C LYS A 155 -21.88 -13.19 12.60
N ASN A 156 -20.59 -13.44 12.81
CA ASN A 156 -19.51 -12.95 11.95
C ASN A 156 -19.46 -13.71 10.61
N ILE A 157 -19.88 -14.98 10.57
CA ILE A 157 -19.97 -15.78 9.33
C ILE A 157 -20.86 -15.08 8.30
N LYS A 158 -22.08 -14.68 8.71
CA LYS A 158 -23.03 -13.99 7.83
C LYS A 158 -22.47 -12.68 7.29
N VAL A 159 -21.79 -11.91 8.13
CA VAL A 159 -21.17 -10.63 7.74
C VAL A 159 -20.06 -10.88 6.73
N VAL A 160 -19.21 -11.89 6.94
CA VAL A 160 -18.14 -12.27 6.01
C VAL A 160 -18.72 -12.69 4.66
N GLN A 161 -19.71 -13.59 4.66
CA GLN A 161 -20.35 -14.07 3.43
C GLN A 161 -21.04 -12.95 2.67
N GLN A 162 -21.79 -12.08 3.36
CA GLN A 162 -22.41 -10.92 2.74
C GLN A 162 -21.36 -9.99 2.12
N THR A 163 -20.27 -9.72 2.84
CA THR A 163 -19.20 -8.87 2.33
C THR A 163 -18.51 -9.49 1.10
N ILE A 164 -18.36 -10.82 1.04
CA ILE A 164 -17.83 -11.51 -0.14
C ILE A 164 -18.80 -11.36 -1.33
N HIS A 165 -20.09 -11.60 -1.10
CA HIS A 165 -21.12 -11.46 -2.12
C HIS A 165 -21.20 -10.03 -2.70
N ASP A 166 -21.16 -9.02 -1.84
CA ASP A 166 -21.18 -7.60 -2.23
C ASP A 166 -19.94 -7.22 -3.08
N GLN A 167 -18.80 -7.90 -2.89
CA GLN A 167 -17.60 -7.70 -3.71
C GLN A 167 -17.72 -8.32 -5.11
N GLU A 168 -18.46 -9.42 -5.25
CA GLU A 168 -18.64 -10.15 -6.52
C GLU A 168 -19.67 -9.49 -7.43
N ILE A 169 -20.57 -8.68 -6.88
CA ILE A 169 -21.57 -7.90 -7.64
C ILE A 169 -20.96 -6.62 -8.24
N ALA A 170 -19.88 -6.10 -7.66
CA ALA A 170 -19.23 -4.87 -8.08
C ALA A 170 -18.42 -4.86 -9.42
N PRO A 171 -18.19 -5.95 -10.20
CA PRO A 171 -17.34 -5.86 -11.39
C PRO A 171 -17.96 -5.25 -12.66
N GLN A 172 -19.19 -4.72 -12.69
CA GLN A 172 -19.84 -4.30 -13.96
C GLN A 172 -20.36 -2.84 -14.02
N LEU A 173 -19.64 -1.86 -13.47
CA LEU A 173 -19.93 -0.45 -13.74
C LEU A 173 -18.63 0.30 -14.03
N GLY A 174 -18.10 0.14 -15.24
CA GLY A 174 -16.88 0.86 -15.65
C GLY A 174 -16.39 0.67 -17.08
N SER A 175 -17.06 -0.11 -17.93
CA SER A 175 -16.62 -0.32 -19.33
C SER A 175 -17.65 0.05 -20.40
N ASP A 176 -18.77 0.70 -20.05
CA ASP A 176 -19.74 1.20 -21.03
C ASP A 176 -19.73 2.72 -21.05
N GLY A 177 -18.90 3.27 -21.93
CA GLY A 177 -18.83 4.70 -22.17
C GLY A 177 -17.67 5.09 -23.07
N ILE A 178 -17.79 4.75 -24.36
CA ILE A 178 -17.70 5.63 -25.56
C ILE A 178 -17.61 4.68 -26.77
N SER A 179 -18.78 4.23 -27.24
CA SER A 179 -19.00 3.89 -28.65
C SER A 179 -20.20 4.71 -29.07
N GLY A 180 -19.97 5.79 -29.81
CA GLY A 180 -21.04 6.63 -30.31
C GLY A 180 -20.60 8.06 -30.58
N VAL A 181 -19.77 8.25 -31.60
CA VAL A 181 -19.86 9.42 -32.48
C VAL A 181 -19.61 8.94 -33.91
N CYS A 182 -20.65 9.06 -34.72
CA CYS A 182 -20.64 8.93 -36.17
C CYS A 182 -19.78 10.02 -36.84
#